data_AF-A0A3T1DEX4-F1
#
_entry.id   AF-A0A3T1DEX4-F1
#
_cell.length_a   1.000
_cell.length_b   1.000
_cell.length_c   1.000
_cell.angle_alpha   90.00
_cell.angle_beta   90.00
_cell.angle_gamma   90.00
#
_symmetry.space_group_name_H-M   'P 1'
#
loop_
_entity.id
_entity.type
_entity.pdbx_description
1 polymer ?
#
loop_
_entity_poly.entity_id
_entity_poly.type
_entity_poly.pdbx_seq_one_letter_code
_entity_poly.pdbx_strand_id
1 'polypeptide(L)'
;MNAEFSIGAVLGLVGTLVNAEFSIGAFFGLAGPLVNAEFSIGAFFGLAGALVNAEFSIGAFFGLAGPLVNAESSIGAFFGLAGALVNAEFSIVTICKLE
;
A
#
# COMPACT_ATOMS: atom_id res chain seq x y z
N MET A 1 -14.97 13.06 9.87
CA MET A 1 -13.84 13.68 10.60
C MET A 1 -12.62 12.94 10.10
N ASN A 2 -12.03 13.40 9.00
CA ASN A 2 -10.87 12.75 8.40
C ASN A 2 -9.68 13.20 9.24
N ALA A 3 -9.09 12.26 9.96
CA ALA A 3 -7.89 12.53 10.73
C ALA A 3 -6.72 12.50 9.75
N GLU A 4 -6.40 13.65 9.16
CA GLU A 4 -5.21 13.79 8.32
C GLU A 4 -3.98 13.77 9.23
N PHE A 5 -3.40 12.59 9.44
CA PHE A 5 -2.20 12.42 10.26
C PHE A 5 -1.00 12.20 9.35
N SER A 6 -0.02 13.10 9.42
CA SER A 6 1.28 12.94 8.76
C SER A 6 2.27 12.30 9.73
N ILE A 7 2.71 11.09 9.42
CA ILE A 7 3.67 10.34 10.25
C ILE A 7 4.98 10.19 9.48
N GLY A 8 6.09 10.56 10.10
CA GLY A 8 7.42 10.44 9.48
C GLY A 8 7.77 8.99 9.14
N ALA A 9 7.56 8.06 10.09
CA ALA A 9 7.71 6.64 9.85
C ALA A 9 6.77 5.78 10.71
N VAL A 10 6.20 4.73 10.13
CA VAL A 10 5.48 3.66 10.83
C VAL A 10 6.29 2.37 10.70
N LEU A 11 6.70 1.80 11.85
CA LEU A 11 7.56 0.62 11.87
C LEU A 11 6.80 -0.69 11.63
N GLY A 12 5.51 -0.73 11.96
CA GLY A 12 4.69 -1.90 11.74
C GLY A 12 3.27 -1.70 12.26
N LEU A 13 2.29 -2.18 11.51
CA LEU A 13 0.90 -2.25 11.94
C LEU A 13 0.39 -3.68 11.78
N VAL A 14 -0.19 -4.23 12.84
CA VAL A 14 -0.83 -5.55 12.82
C VAL A 14 -2.30 -5.38 13.13
N GLY A 15 -3.16 -5.89 12.24
CA GLY A 15 -4.61 -5.84 12.41
C GLY A 15 -5.35 -5.40 11.16
N THR A 16 -6.67 -5.39 11.26
CA THR A 16 -7.56 -4.92 10.19
C THR A 16 -7.74 -3.42 10.32
N LEU A 17 -7.51 -2.69 9.23
CA LEU A 17 -7.82 -1.28 9.15
C LEU A 17 -9.00 -1.08 8.19
N VAL A 18 -10.01 -0.35 8.66
CA VAL A 18 -11.24 -0.09 7.90
C VAL A 18 -11.45 1.42 7.83
N ASN A 19 -11.77 1.93 6.64
CA ASN A 19 -12.08 3.35 6.44
C ASN A 19 -10.95 4.27 6.93
N ALA A 20 -9.74 3.98 6.50
CA ALA A 20 -8.57 4.75 6.90
C ALA A 20 -8.05 5.63 5.80
N GLU A 21 -7.62 6.82 6.22
CA GLU A 21 -7.00 7.83 5.40
C GLU A 21 -5.70 8.27 6.09
N PHE A 22 -4.55 8.18 5.41
CA PHE A 22 -3.28 8.60 6.02
C PHE A 22 -2.20 8.95 5.00
N SER A 23 -1.25 9.78 5.43
CA SER A 23 -0.06 10.15 4.67
C SER A 23 1.21 9.86 5.48
N ILE A 24 2.10 9.02 4.95
CA ILE A 24 3.26 8.51 5.70
C ILE A 24 4.54 8.64 4.87
N GLY A 25 5.62 9.13 5.50
CA GLY A 25 6.93 9.22 4.85
C GLY A 25 7.49 7.82 4.52
N ALA A 26 7.62 6.98 5.54
CA ALA A 26 8.08 5.59 5.40
C ALA A 26 7.22 4.60 6.19
N PHE A 27 6.83 3.48 5.58
CA PHE A 27 6.01 2.45 6.20
C PHE A 27 6.70 1.08 6.08
N PHE A 28 7.00 0.42 7.21
CA PHE A 28 7.89 -0.75 7.24
C PHE A 28 7.20 -2.11 7.44
N GLY A 29 5.88 -2.17 7.40
CA GLY A 29 5.20 -3.46 7.38
C GLY A 29 3.75 -3.40 7.83
N LEU A 30 2.83 -3.88 7.00
CA LEU A 30 1.42 -4.02 7.37
C LEU A 30 1.06 -5.50 7.33
N ALA A 31 0.59 -6.04 8.46
CA ALA A 31 0.11 -7.41 8.55
C ALA A 31 -1.38 -7.41 8.89
N GLY A 32 -2.21 -7.65 7.88
CA GLY A 32 -3.66 -7.63 8.01
C GLY A 32 -4.37 -6.98 6.83
N PRO A 33 -5.69 -7.15 6.71
CA PRO A 33 -6.45 -6.59 5.61
C PRO A 33 -6.69 -5.09 5.77
N LEU A 34 -6.63 -4.36 4.66
CA LEU A 34 -7.09 -2.98 4.53
C LEU A 34 -8.35 -2.94 3.69
N VAL A 35 -9.40 -2.33 4.24
CA VAL A 35 -10.71 -2.24 3.59
C VAL A 35 -11.13 -0.79 3.53
N ASN A 36 -11.50 -0.31 2.34
CA ASN A 36 -11.88 1.09 2.14
C ASN A 36 -10.80 2.05 2.62
N ALA A 37 -9.61 1.97 2.04
CA ALA A 37 -8.45 2.74 2.48
C ALA A 37 -7.97 3.68 1.38
N GLU A 38 -7.65 4.91 1.78
CA GLU A 38 -7.02 5.91 0.92
C GLU A 38 -5.69 6.32 1.55
N PHE A 39 -4.57 6.19 0.85
CA PHE A 39 -3.29 6.58 1.47
C PHE A 39 -2.23 7.02 0.48
N SER A 40 -1.35 7.89 0.97
CA SER A 40 -0.17 8.37 0.25
C SER A 40 1.09 8.05 1.03
N ILE A 41 2.02 7.31 0.43
CA ILE A 41 3.23 6.85 1.13
C ILE A 41 4.47 7.13 0.30
N GLY A 42 5.47 7.76 0.90
CA GLY A 42 6.76 8.00 0.24
C GLY A 42 7.48 6.70 -0.10
N ALA A 43 7.73 5.88 0.92
CA ALA A 43 8.34 4.56 0.79
C ALA A 43 7.58 3.50 1.59
N PHE A 44 7.14 2.44 0.92
CA PHE A 44 6.38 1.35 1.52
C PHE A 44 7.15 0.03 1.42
N PHE A 45 7.43 -0.59 2.56
CA PHE A 45 8.18 -1.83 2.67
C PHE A 45 7.29 -2.92 3.26
N GLY A 46 6.73 -3.76 2.39
CA GLY A 46 6.03 -4.98 2.78
C GLY A 46 4.58 -4.78 3.23
N LEU A 47 3.67 -5.42 2.50
CA LEU A 47 2.29 -5.64 2.92
C LEU A 47 2.03 -7.13 2.91
N ALA A 48 1.69 -7.70 4.06
CA ALA A 48 1.24 -9.07 4.21
C ALA A 48 -0.26 -9.05 4.54
N GLY A 49 -1.10 -8.98 3.52
CA GLY A 49 -2.54 -8.77 3.70
C GLY A 49 -3.30 -8.52 2.42
N ALA A 50 -4.62 -8.54 2.51
CA ALA A 50 -5.50 -8.20 1.40
C ALA A 50 -5.80 -6.70 1.37
N LEU A 51 -5.79 -6.09 0.19
CA LEU A 51 -6.35 -4.75 -0.01
C LEU A 51 -7.66 -4.86 -0.76
N VAL A 52 -8.71 -4.30 -0.19
CA VAL A 52 -10.06 -4.33 -0.76
C VAL A 52 -10.61 -2.92 -0.81
N ASN A 53 -11.02 -2.46 -1.99
CA ASN A 53 -11.52 -1.11 -2.21
C ASN A 53 -10.51 -0.06 -1.72
N ALA A 54 -9.32 -0.03 -2.33
CA ALA A 54 -8.23 0.82 -1.87
C ALA A 54 -7.75 1.73 -2.99
N GLU A 55 -7.54 3.00 -2.66
CA GLU A 55 -6.90 3.98 -3.55
C GLU A 55 -5.59 4.42 -2.92
N PHE A 56 -4.47 4.32 -3.63
CA PHE A 56 -3.20 4.73 -3.05
C PHE A 56 -2.17 5.26 -4.03
N SER A 57 -1.33 6.16 -3.52
CA SER A 57 -0.18 6.71 -4.23
C SER A 57 1.09 6.40 -3.47
N ILE A 58 2.06 5.76 -4.13
CA ILE A 58 3.30 5.32 -3.47
C ILE A 58 4.51 5.72 -4.31
N GLY A 59 5.46 6.43 -3.69
CA GLY A 59 6.71 6.80 -4.34
C GLY A 59 7.56 5.57 -4.68
N ALA A 60 7.88 4.77 -3.67
CA ALA A 60 8.62 3.52 -3.83
C ALA A 60 7.96 2.37 -3.05
N PHE A 61 7.67 1.26 -3.74
CA PHE A 61 6.95 0.12 -3.20
C PHE A 61 7.79 -1.17 -3.24
N PHE A 62 8.09 -1.69 -2.06
CA PHE A 62 8.93 -2.86 -1.84
C PHE A 62 8.12 -4.03 -1.31
N GLY A 63 7.45 -4.74 -2.21
CA GLY A 63 6.85 -6.04 -1.91
C GLY A 63 5.42 -5.98 -1.38
N LEU A 64 4.55 -6.73 -2.06
CA LEU A 64 3.17 -7.00 -1.65
C LEU A 64 2.95 -8.50 -1.65
N ALA A 65 2.58 -9.03 -0.49
CA ALA A 65 2.20 -10.41 -0.26
C ALA A 65 0.70 -10.47 0.09
N GLY A 66 -0.15 -10.64 -0.91
CA GLY A 66 -1.59 -10.78 -0.71
C GLY A 66 -2.43 -10.26 -1.88
N PRO A 67 -3.75 -10.53 -1.86
CA PRO A 67 -4.63 -10.17 -2.97
C PRO A 67 -5.02 -8.69 -2.92
N LEU A 68 -5.05 -8.05 -4.09
CA LEU A 68 -5.63 -6.72 -4.28
C LEU A 68 -6.93 -6.85 -5.06
N VAL A 69 -8.01 -6.31 -4.49
CA VAL A 69 -9.37 -6.40 -5.00
C VAL A 69 -9.98 -5.01 -5.09
N ASN A 70 -10.41 -4.58 -6.27
CA ASN A 70 -10.94 -3.24 -6.48
C ASN A 70 -9.97 -2.14 -5.99
N ALA A 71 -8.74 -2.20 -6.48
CA ALA A 71 -7.69 -1.28 -6.04
C ALA A 71 -7.26 -0.39 -7.20
N GLU A 72 -7.12 0.91 -6.92
CA GLU A 72 -6.56 1.89 -7.85
C GLU A 72 -5.26 2.42 -7.26
N SER A 73 -4.21 2.47 -8.07
CA SER A 73 -2.87 2.71 -7.53
C SER A 73 -1.96 3.45 -8.49
N SER A 74 -1.24 4.44 -7.98
CA SER A 74 -0.14 5.11 -8.68
C SER A 74 1.16 4.83 -7.95
N ILE A 75 2.14 4.24 -8.65
CA ILE A 75 3.41 3.81 -8.07
C ILE A 75 4.57 4.36 -8.90
N GLY A 76 5.48 5.10 -8.26
CA GLY A 76 6.69 5.60 -8.90
C GLY A 76 7.67 4.46 -9.24
N ALA A 77 8.12 3.73 -8.22
CA ALA A 77 9.02 2.60 -8.38
C ALA A 77 8.46 1.35 -7.68
N PHE A 78 8.40 0.22 -8.39
CA PHE A 78 7.81 -1.02 -7.92
C PHE A 78 8.82 -2.16 -7.93
N PHE A 79 9.09 -2.78 -6.78
CA PHE A 79 10.18 -3.76 -6.61
C PHE A 79 9.70 -5.22 -6.45
N GLY A 80 8.40 -5.49 -6.52
CA GLY A 80 7.89 -6.87 -6.57
C GLY A 80 6.46 -7.06 -6.06
N LEU A 81 5.72 -7.95 -6.72
CA LEU A 81 4.38 -8.42 -6.35
C LEU A 81 4.40 -9.93 -6.13
N ALA A 82 3.88 -10.39 -5.00
CA ALA A 82 3.58 -11.78 -4.71
C ALA A 82 2.11 -11.89 -4.26
N GLY A 83 1.19 -11.70 -5.20
CA GLY A 83 -0.24 -11.59 -4.91
C GLY A 83 -1.11 -11.72 -6.14
N ALA A 84 -2.40 -11.94 -5.93
CA ALA A 84 -3.40 -11.93 -7.00
C ALA A 84 -3.97 -10.52 -7.17
N LEU A 85 -4.23 -10.11 -8.42
CA LEU A 85 -4.91 -8.86 -8.74
C LEU A 85 -6.30 -9.17 -9.28
N VAL A 86 -7.34 -8.57 -8.70
CA VAL A 86 -8.73 -8.75 -9.10
C VAL A 86 -9.38 -7.39 -9.24
N ASN A 87 -9.76 -7.01 -10.46
CA ASN A 87 -10.32 -5.68 -10.76
C ASN A 87 -9.45 -4.56 -10.19
N ALA A 88 -8.14 -4.59 -10.46
CA ALA A 88 -7.21 -3.63 -9.91
C ALA A 88 -6.47 -2.92 -11.05
N GLU A 89 -6.37 -1.60 -10.95
CA GLU A 89 -5.71 -0.71 -11.90
C GLU A 89 -4.43 -0.14 -11.28
N PHE A 90 -3.30 -0.31 -11.97
CA PHE A 90 -2.00 0.19 -11.52
C PHE A 90 -1.36 1.03 -12.61
N SER A 91 -1.01 2.26 -12.26
CA SER A 91 -0.08 3.09 -13.02
C SER A 91 1.30 2.99 -12.37
N ILE A 92 2.22 2.26 -12.99
CA ILE A 92 3.58 2.06 -12.48
C ILE A 92 4.56 2.76 -13.42
N VAL A 93 5.35 3.70 -12.90
CA VAL A 93 6.34 4.43 -13.71
C VAL A 93 7.57 3.55 -13.97
N THR A 94 8.10 2.89 -12.94
CA THR A 94 9.30 2.04 -13.05
C THR A 94 9.09 0.71 -12.33
N ILE A 95 9.35 -0.40 -13.02
CA ILE A 95 9.40 -1.73 -12.41
C ILE A 95 10.87 -2.14 -12.24
N CYS A 96 11.27 -2.35 -11.00
CA CYS A 96 12.60 -2.79 -10.63
C CYS A 96 12.56 -4.29 -10.26
N LYS A 97 13.51 -5.05 -10.78
CA LYS A 97 13.71 -6.44 -10.37
C LYS A 97 14.69 -6.44 -9.20
N LEU A 98 14.32 -7.06 -8.08
CA LEU A 98 15.26 -7.39 -7.02
C LEU A 98 16.08 -8.59 -7.51
N GLU A 99 17.35 -8.35 -7.88
CA GLU A 99 18.35 -9.39 -8.21
C GLU A 99 18.96 -10.00 -6.94
#